data_AF-A0A359H657-F1
#
_entry.id   AF-A0A359H657-F1
#
_cell.length_a   1.000
_cell.length_b   1.000
_cell.length_c   1.000
_cell.angle_alpha   90.00
_cell.angle_beta   90.00
_cell.angle_gamma   90.00
#
_symmetry.space_group_name_H-M   'P 1'
#
loop_
_entity.id
_entity.type
_entity.pdbx_description
1 polymer ?
#
loop_
_entity_poly.entity_id
_entity_poly.type
_entity_poly.pdbx_seq_one_letter_code
_entity_poly.pdbx_strand_id
1 'polypeptide(L)'
;MSLSRFFILQVLHRQPLHGYEITKQVAGLTNGCCAPTEGSLYPVLKEFTDSGLVEFNTQVVSGRERKVYTLTSSGEQAYHVAAQAWKEVANYILEAIKQ
;
A
#
# COMPACT_ATOMS: atom_id res chain seq x y z
N MET A 1 -9.29 0.03 -7.82
CA MET A 1 -8.17 0.52 -6.99
C MET A 1 -6.95 0.77 -7.90
N SER A 2 -6.20 1.85 -7.71
CA SER A 2 -5.00 2.14 -8.53
C SER A 2 -3.79 1.27 -8.14
N LEU A 3 -2.78 1.17 -9.01
CA LEU A 3 -1.54 0.42 -8.75
C LEU A 3 -0.82 0.91 -7.49
N SER A 4 -0.66 2.22 -7.32
CA SER A 4 -0.01 2.79 -6.14
C SER A 4 -0.71 2.38 -4.84
N ARG A 5 -2.05 2.41 -4.83
CA ARG A 5 -2.87 1.99 -3.68
C ARG A 5 -2.76 0.49 -3.40
N PHE A 6 -2.74 -0.33 -4.45
CA PHE A 6 -2.46 -1.76 -4.32
C PHE A 6 -1.10 -2.02 -3.67
N PHE A 7 -0.05 -1.32 -4.12
CA PHE A 7 1.28 -1.51 -3.56
C PHE A 7 1.41 -0.99 -2.12
N ILE A 8 0.64 0.03 -1.71
CA ILE A 8 0.54 0.44 -0.30
C ILE A 8 -0.02 -0.72 0.55
N LEU A 9 -1.12 -1.35 0.13
CA LEU A 9 -1.66 -2.50 0.84
C LEU A 9 -0.68 -3.69 0.84
N GLN A 10 0.01 -3.94 -0.28
CA GLN A 10 1.02 -5.00 -0.39
C GLN A 10 2.17 -4.82 0.62
N VAL A 11 2.72 -3.61 0.78
CA VAL A 11 3.81 -3.42 1.75
C VAL A 11 3.33 -3.54 3.19
N LEU A 12 2.09 -3.12 3.47
CA LEU A 12 1.46 -3.25 4.80
C LEU A 12 1.05 -4.69 5.14
N HIS A 13 0.68 -5.49 4.14
CA HIS A 13 0.43 -6.93 4.27
C HIS A 13 1.67 -7.67 4.76
N ARG A 14 2.87 -7.23 4.36
CA ARG A 14 4.13 -7.86 4.78
C ARG A 14 4.47 -7.57 6.23
N GLN A 15 4.24 -6.32 6.68
CA GLN A 15 4.52 -5.87 8.03
C GLN A 15 3.92 -4.48 8.29
N PRO A 16 3.69 -4.10 9.56
CA PRO A 16 3.38 -2.73 9.94
C PRO A 16 4.50 -1.75 9.54
N LEU A 17 4.15 -0.55 9.07
CA LEU A 17 5.12 0.44 8.57
C LEU A 17 4.80 1.88 8.94
N HIS A 18 5.85 2.69 9.08
CA HIS A 18 5.71 4.16 9.08
C HIS A 18 5.37 4.69 7.69
N GLY A 19 4.71 5.86 7.63
CA GLY A 19 4.35 6.50 6.35
C GLY A 19 5.54 6.64 5.37
N TYR A 20 6.69 7.13 5.85
CA TYR A 20 7.90 7.23 5.03
C TYR A 20 8.39 5.86 4.51
N GLU A 21 8.31 4.82 5.33
CA GLU A 21 8.74 3.47 4.94
C GLU A 21 7.83 2.86 3.88
N ILE A 22 6.53 3.19 3.89
CA ILE A 22 5.59 2.77 2.85
C ILE A 22 6.06 3.29 1.49
N THR A 23 6.29 4.60 1.35
CA THR A 23 6.79 5.17 0.08
C THR A 23 8.11 4.53 -0.33
N LYS A 24 9.05 4.37 0.61
CA LYS A 24 10.37 3.77 0.34
C LYS A 24 10.25 2.31 -0.14
N GLN A 25 9.43 1.50 0.50
CA GLN A 25 9.24 0.10 0.12
C GLN A 25 8.50 -0.05 -1.20
N VAL A 26 7.46 0.75 -1.45
CA VAL A 26 6.77 0.75 -2.75
C VAL A 26 7.74 1.14 -3.88
N ALA A 27 8.57 2.17 -3.66
CA ALA A 27 9.60 2.56 -4.63
C ALA A 27 10.59 1.42 -4.89
N GLY A 28 11.07 0.75 -3.85
CA GLY A 28 11.98 -0.39 -3.98
C GLY A 28 11.37 -1.58 -4.72
N LEU A 29 10.07 -1.86 -4.52
CA LEU A 29 9.38 -2.96 -5.21
C LEU A 29 9.06 -2.68 -6.67
N THR A 30 8.90 -1.41 -7.04
CA THR A 30 8.34 -1.02 -8.35
C THR A 30 9.32 -0.20 -9.19
N ASN A 31 10.59 -0.14 -8.79
CA ASN A 31 11.59 0.76 -9.37
C ASN A 31 11.07 2.21 -9.48
N GLY A 32 10.34 2.65 -8.45
CA GLY A 32 9.74 3.99 -8.36
C GLY A 32 8.43 4.18 -9.15
N CYS A 33 8.07 3.30 -10.08
CA CYS A 33 6.95 3.51 -11.01
C CYS A 33 5.59 3.69 -10.31
N CYS A 34 5.39 3.06 -9.15
CA CYS A 34 4.12 3.10 -8.41
C CYS A 34 4.23 3.80 -7.04
N ALA A 35 5.37 4.42 -6.74
CA ALA A 35 5.63 5.03 -5.44
C ALA A 35 4.72 6.25 -5.22
N PRO A 36 3.92 6.31 -4.14
CA PRO A 36 3.17 7.50 -3.80
C PRO A 36 4.12 8.60 -3.30
N THR A 37 3.88 9.84 -3.72
CA THR A 37 4.49 11.01 -3.08
C THR A 37 3.98 11.16 -1.65
N GLU A 38 4.69 11.89 -0.80
CA GLU A 38 4.20 12.18 0.56
C GLU A 38 2.82 12.86 0.52
N GLY A 39 2.63 13.84 -0.37
CA GLY A 39 1.37 14.56 -0.53
C GLY A 39 0.20 13.67 -0.97
N SER A 40 0.46 12.57 -1.67
CA SER A 40 -0.57 11.61 -2.10
C SER A 40 -0.73 10.43 -1.14
N LEU A 41 0.30 10.09 -0.35
CA LEU A 41 0.26 8.94 0.55
C LEU A 41 -0.72 9.17 1.71
N TYR A 42 -0.61 10.30 2.41
CA TYR A 42 -1.42 10.53 3.60
C TYR A 42 -2.93 10.63 3.33
N PRO A 43 -3.40 11.24 2.23
CA PRO A 43 -4.82 11.15 1.85
C PRO A 43 -5.29 9.71 1.64
N VAL A 44 -4.47 8.86 1.01
CA VAL A 44 -4.78 7.44 0.80
C VAL A 44 -4.83 6.68 2.13
N LEU A 45 -3.85 6.89 3.01
CA LEU A 45 -3.85 6.26 4.33
C LEU A 45 -5.04 6.71 5.17
N LYS A 46 -5.41 7.99 5.10
CA LYS A 46 -6.63 8.50 5.75
C LYS A 46 -7.86 7.78 5.23
N GLU A 47 -8.02 7.66 3.92
CA GLU A 47 -9.17 6.96 3.32
C GLU A 47 -9.19 5.47 3.70
N PHE A 48 -8.03 4.80 3.73
CA PHE A 48 -7.92 3.42 4.19
C PHE A 48 -8.27 3.27 5.66
N THR A 49 -7.92 4.23 6.51
CA THR A 49 -8.35 4.23 7.91
C THR A 49 -9.83 4.53 8.07
N ASP A 50 -10.35 5.52 7.35
CA ASP A 50 -11.78 5.87 7.38
C ASP A 50 -12.66 4.71 6.87
N SER A 51 -12.15 3.88 5.96
CA SER A 51 -12.81 2.67 5.44
C SER A 51 -12.50 1.39 6.24
N GLY A 52 -11.71 1.49 7.31
CA GLY A 52 -11.37 0.37 8.18
C GLY A 52 -10.36 -0.64 7.61
N LEU A 53 -9.76 -0.38 6.45
CA LEU A 53 -8.75 -1.25 5.83
C LEU A 53 -7.41 -1.19 6.56
N VAL A 54 -7.08 -0.03 7.13
CA VAL A 54 -5.80 0.22 7.81
C VAL A 54 -6.06 0.86 9.16
N GLU A 55 -5.44 0.36 10.21
CA GLU A 55 -5.36 1.03 11.50
C GLU A 55 -3.95 1.57 11.75
N PHE A 56 -3.80 2.47 12.71
CA PHE A 56 -2.48 2.92 13.13
C PHE A 56 -2.38 3.07 14.64
N ASN A 57 -1.17 2.85 15.16
CA ASN A 57 -0.79 3.27 16.50
C ASN A 57 0.31 4.35 16.43
N THR A 58 0.41 5.15 17.48
CA THR A 58 1.47 6.15 17.61
C THR A 58 2.60 5.58 18.43
N GLN A 59 3.83 5.65 17.91
CA GLN A 59 5.04 5.25 18.60
C GLN A 59 6.00 6.43 18.72
N VAL A 60 6.68 6.56 19.85
CA VAL A 60 7.72 7.58 20.05
C VAL A 60 9.05 7.01 19.60
N VAL A 61 9.57 7.52 18.48
CA VAL A 61 10.89 7.15 17.96
C VAL A 61 11.78 8.38 18.02
N SER A 62 12.85 8.32 18.81
CA SER A 62 13.80 9.42 19.01
C SER A 62 13.11 10.73 19.44
N GLY A 63 12.13 10.63 20.36
CA GLY A 63 11.40 11.78 20.89
C GLY A 63 10.35 12.37 19.95
N ARG A 64 10.09 11.76 18.79
CA ARG A 64 9.04 12.18 17.85
C ARG A 64 7.97 11.11 17.72
N GLU A 65 6.72 11.54 17.77
CA GLU A 65 5.58 10.68 17.47
C GLU A 65 5.55 10.30 16.00
N ARG A 66 5.41 9.01 15.73
CA ARG A 66 5.27 8.44 14.40
C ARG A 66 4.10 7.49 14.38
N LYS A 67 3.24 7.62 13.37
CA LYS A 67 2.20 6.63 13.10
C LYS A 67 2.83 5.39 12.46
N VAL A 68 2.49 4.23 12.99
CA VAL A 68 2.76 2.92 12.39
C VAL A 68 1.43 2.38 11.91
N TYR A 69 1.31 2.14 10.62
CA TYR A 69 0.11 1.65 9.95
C TYR A 69 0.16 0.13 9.83
N THR A 70 -0.97 -0.52 10.03
CA THR A 70 -1.15 -1.98 9.94
C THR A 70 -2.43 -2.30 9.18
N LEU A 71 -2.45 -3.37 8.38
CA LEU A 71 -3.70 -3.86 7.81
C LEU A 71 -4.61 -4.42 8.90
N THR A 72 -5.89 -4.08 8.84
CA THR A 72 -6.91 -4.81 9.60
C THR A 72 -7.26 -6.11 8.88
N SER A 73 -8.08 -6.97 9.49
CA SER A 73 -8.61 -8.16 8.80
C SER A 73 -9.37 -7.82 7.51
N SER A 74 -10.05 -6.67 7.46
CA SER A 74 -10.73 -6.22 6.23
C SER A 74 -9.72 -5.70 5.19
N GLY A 75 -8.64 -5.06 5.63
CA GLY A 75 -7.51 -4.67 4.78
C GLY A 75 -6.83 -5.87 4.14
N GLU A 76 -6.61 -6.93 4.90
CA GLU A 76 -6.05 -8.20 4.39
C GLU A 76 -6.93 -8.81 3.30
N GLN A 77 -8.24 -8.87 3.54
CA GLN A 77 -9.18 -9.35 2.53
C GLN A 77 -9.16 -8.48 1.26
N ALA A 78 -9.13 -7.14 1.43
CA ALA A 78 -9.06 -6.21 0.32
C ALA A 78 -7.77 -6.36 -0.49
N TYR A 79 -6.64 -6.59 0.19
CA TYR A 79 -5.36 -6.89 -0.47
C TYR A 79 -5.45 -8.18 -1.29
N HIS A 80 -5.98 -9.27 -0.74
CA HIS A 80 -6.08 -10.54 -1.46
C HIS A 80 -7.00 -10.44 -2.69
N VAL A 81 -8.15 -9.80 -2.57
CA VAL A 81 -9.07 -9.54 -3.70
C VAL A 81 -8.36 -8.73 -4.79
N ALA A 82 -7.67 -7.66 -4.39
CA ALA A 82 -6.94 -6.82 -5.33
C ALA A 82 -5.77 -7.56 -6.00
N ALA A 83 -5.05 -8.40 -5.25
CA ALA A 83 -3.94 -9.19 -5.78
C ALA A 83 -4.40 -10.16 -6.87
N GLN A 84 -5.54 -10.82 -6.68
CA GLN A 84 -6.12 -11.68 -7.72
C GLN A 84 -6.52 -10.87 -8.96
N ALA A 85 -7.24 -9.76 -8.77
CA ALA A 85 -7.64 -8.90 -9.88
C ALA A 85 -6.43 -8.36 -10.67
N TRP A 86 -5.37 -7.91 -9.99
CA TRP A 86 -4.16 -7.43 -10.66
C TRP A 86 -3.38 -8.53 -11.37
N LYS A 87 -3.40 -9.76 -10.83
CA LYS A 87 -2.80 -10.92 -11.51
C LYS A 87 -3.50 -11.21 -12.83
N GLU A 88 -4.82 -11.19 -12.86
CA GLU A 88 -5.61 -11.36 -14.09
C GLU A 88 -5.33 -10.25 -15.10
N VAL A 89 -5.37 -8.99 -14.65
CA VAL A 89 -5.06 -7.83 -15.50
C VAL A 89 -3.65 -7.91 -16.07
N ALA A 90 -2.65 -8.27 -15.27
CA ALA A 90 -1.28 -8.42 -15.74
C ALA A 90 -1.16 -9.47 -16.84
N ASN A 91 -1.87 -10.60 -16.72
CA ASN A 91 -1.91 -11.62 -17.77
C ASN A 91 -2.45 -11.04 -19.09
N TYR A 92 -3.58 -10.31 -19.05
CA TYR A 92 -4.16 -9.71 -20.26
C TYR A 92 -3.24 -8.66 -20.90
N ILE A 93 -2.57 -7.83 -20.08
CA ILE A 93 -1.61 -6.83 -20.58
C ILE A 93 -0.40 -7.50 -21.25
N LEU A 94 0.16 -8.53 -20.61
CA LEU A 94 1.31 -9.25 -21.16
C LEU A 94 0.99 -9.95 -22.48
N GLU A 95 -0.20 -10.55 -22.61
CA GLU A 95 -0.64 -11.16 -23.86
C GLU A 95 -0.88 -10.11 -24.95
N ALA A 96 -1.39 -8.93 -24.61
CA ALA A 96 -1.62 -7.85 -25.58
C ALA A 96 -0.31 -7.25 -26.14
N ILE A 97 0.79 -7.24 -25.37
CA ILE A 97 2.09 -6.69 -25.78
C ILE A 97 2.92 -7.72 -26.58
N LYS A 98 2.62 -9.02 -26.46
CA LYS A 98 3.30 -10.08 -27.21
C LYS A 98 2.83 -10.21 -28.67
N GLN A 99 1.74 -9.55 -29.05
CA GLN A 99 1.22 -9.45 -30.42
C GLN A 99 1.94 -8.33 -31.17
#